data_AF-A0A257TIK1-F1
#
_entry.id   AF-A0A257TIK1-F1
#
_cell.length_a   1.000
_cell.length_b   1.000
_cell.length_c   1.000
_cell.angle_alpha   90.00
_cell.angle_beta   90.00
_cell.angle_gamma   90.00
#
_symmetry.space_group_name_H-M   'P 1'
#
loop_
_entity.id
_entity.type
_entity.pdbx_description
1 polymer ?
#
loop_
_entity_poly.entity_id
_entity_poly.type
_entity_poly.pdbx_seq_one_letter_code
_entity_poly.pdbx_strand_id
1 'polypeptide(L)'
;MDAIASCHEGMAVLADSHAKQGAHQRDMRTAHSRGSTFRLVELFALEGYPSPDRQAAFYGQSASLVRYLVARGGSLQFTRFMSTAAAGGYDAAVRTIYGLQGIADLERRWLQDVSLTGAIAKN
;
A
#
# COMPACT_ATOMS: atom_id res chain seq x y z
N MET A 1 -8.08 10.66 18.82
CA MET A 1 -8.93 10.98 17.65
C MET A 1 -8.02 11.21 16.47
N ASP A 2 -7.98 10.45 15.37
CA ASP A 2 -8.63 9.19 15.01
C ASP A 2 -7.80 8.55 13.89
N ALA A 3 -7.32 7.32 14.10
CA ALA A 3 -6.71 6.48 13.05
C ALA A 3 -7.68 6.15 11.89
N ILE A 4 -8.95 6.58 12.03
CA ILE A 4 -10.02 6.47 11.04
C ILE A 4 -9.82 7.46 9.88
N ALA A 5 -9.10 8.58 10.08
CA ALA A 5 -8.81 9.55 9.01
C ALA A 5 -7.93 8.94 7.91
N SER A 6 -6.86 8.22 8.28
CA SER A 6 -5.98 7.55 7.31
C SER A 6 -6.69 6.40 6.57
N CYS A 7 -7.69 5.77 7.18
CA CYS A 7 -8.41 4.64 6.60
C CYS A 7 -9.49 5.10 5.59
N HIS A 8 -10.13 6.25 5.81
CA HIS A 8 -10.99 6.88 4.80
C HIS A 8 -10.18 7.51 3.65
N GLU A 9 -9.00 8.08 3.93
CA GLU A 9 -8.10 8.60 2.88
C GLU A 9 -7.60 7.49 1.93
N GLY A 10 -7.34 6.28 2.44
CA GLY A 10 -6.98 5.12 1.61
C GLY A 10 -8.08 4.69 0.63
N MET A 11 -9.36 4.87 1.00
CA MET A 11 -10.50 4.68 0.09
C MET A 11 -10.68 5.88 -0.85
N ALA A 12 -10.37 7.10 -0.41
CA ALA A 12 -10.39 8.28 -1.26
C ALA A 12 -9.36 8.21 -2.40
N VAL A 13 -8.22 7.56 -2.19
CA VAL A 13 -7.24 7.27 -3.27
C VAL A 13 -7.78 6.29 -4.31
N LEU A 14 -8.64 5.34 -3.91
CA LEU A 14 -9.36 4.47 -4.85
C LEU A 14 -10.51 5.21 -5.56
N ALA A 15 -11.11 6.21 -4.91
CA ALA A 15 -12.18 7.05 -5.46
C ALA A 15 -11.67 8.29 -6.23
N ASP A 16 -10.37 8.60 -6.14
CA ASP A 16 -9.78 9.76 -6.81
C ASP A 16 -9.72 9.53 -8.32
N SER A 17 -9.91 10.61 -9.08
CA SER A 17 -10.00 10.57 -10.54
C SER A 17 -8.81 9.82 -11.17
N HIS A 18 -9.03 9.09 -12.26
CA HIS A 18 -7.99 8.31 -12.99
C HIS A 18 -6.65 9.04 -13.17
N ALA A 19 -6.66 10.38 -13.30
CA ALA A 19 -5.45 11.21 -13.39
C ALA A 19 -4.56 11.16 -12.12
N LYS A 20 -5.16 11.15 -10.93
CA LYS A 20 -4.45 11.05 -9.65
C LYS A 20 -3.96 9.63 -9.38
N GLN A 21 -4.73 8.61 -9.76
CA GLN A 21 -4.26 7.22 -9.74
C GLN A 21 -3.01 7.04 -10.63
N GLY A 22 -3.01 7.68 -11.81
CA GLY A 22 -1.84 7.72 -12.70
C GLY A 22 -0.64 8.46 -12.10
N ALA A 23 -0.87 9.55 -11.35
CA ALA A 23 0.19 10.26 -10.63
C ALA A 23 0.82 9.38 -9.53
N HIS A 24 0.01 8.75 -8.69
CA HIS A 24 0.48 7.83 -7.64
C HIS A 24 1.28 6.65 -8.20
N GLN A 25 0.87 6.11 -9.36
CA GLN A 25 1.62 5.03 -10.01
C GLN A 25 2.98 5.52 -10.54
N ARG A 26 3.06 6.74 -11.07
CA ARG A 26 4.34 7.35 -11.47
C ARG A 26 5.23 7.64 -10.28
N ASP A 27 4.68 8.13 -9.18
CA ASP A 27 5.42 8.45 -7.95
C ASP A 27 5.98 7.20 -7.30
N MET A 28 5.19 6.13 -7.21
CA MET A 28 5.65 4.82 -6.75
C MET A 28 6.82 4.34 -7.63
N ARG A 29 6.65 4.35 -8.95
CA ARG A 29 7.68 3.86 -9.87
C ARG A 29 8.97 4.68 -9.78
N THR A 30 8.85 5.98 -9.56
CA THR A 30 9.99 6.89 -9.34
C THR A 30 10.66 6.62 -8.00
N ALA A 31 9.90 6.37 -6.94
CA ALA A 31 10.46 6.01 -5.63
C ALA A 31 11.17 4.64 -5.68
N HIS A 32 10.58 3.67 -6.38
CA HIS A 32 11.18 2.36 -6.57
C HIS A 32 12.47 2.41 -7.38
N SER A 33 12.50 3.16 -8.49
CA SER A 33 13.71 3.32 -9.29
C SER A 33 14.82 4.09 -8.59
N ARG A 34 14.47 4.97 -7.64
CA ARG A 34 15.43 5.75 -6.83
C ARG A 34 15.85 5.04 -5.55
N GLY A 35 15.32 3.84 -5.25
CA GLY A 35 15.58 3.14 -3.99
C GLY A 35 15.04 3.87 -2.76
N SER A 36 14.11 4.81 -2.93
CA SER A 36 13.54 5.63 -1.86
C SER A 36 12.20 5.09 -1.37
N THR A 37 11.98 3.78 -1.50
CA THR A 37 10.77 3.12 -1.02
C THR A 37 10.78 3.01 0.50
N PHE A 38 9.62 3.18 1.14
CA PHE A 38 9.48 2.92 2.57
C PHE A 38 9.39 1.41 2.76
N ARG A 39 9.93 0.91 3.87
CA ARG A 39 9.62 -0.47 4.25
C ARG A 39 8.17 -0.56 4.69
N LEU A 40 7.45 -1.64 4.37
CA LEU A 40 6.04 -1.76 4.78
C LEU A 40 5.85 -1.67 6.30
N VAL A 41 6.80 -2.19 7.06
CA VAL A 41 6.80 -2.06 8.54
C VAL A 41 6.89 -0.60 8.98
N GLU A 42 7.63 0.24 8.26
CA GLU A 42 7.75 1.68 8.54
C GLU A 42 6.51 2.43 8.07
N LEU A 43 5.94 2.04 6.93
CA LEU A 43 4.73 2.63 6.37
C LEU A 43 3.51 2.36 7.28
N PHE A 44 3.41 1.18 7.88
CA PHE A 44 2.35 0.83 8.84
C PHE A 44 2.58 1.38 10.24
N ALA A 45 3.84 1.59 10.64
CA ALA A 45 4.19 2.17 11.94
C ALA A 45 4.31 3.71 11.91
N LEU A 46 4.08 4.34 10.74
CA LEU A 46 4.21 5.78 10.59
C LEU A 46 3.08 6.47 11.34
N GLU A 47 3.38 7.03 12.50
CA GLU A 47 2.48 7.91 13.23
C GLU A 47 2.69 9.36 12.75
N GLY A 48 1.71 9.89 12.01
CA GLY A 48 1.74 11.25 11.46
C GLY A 48 2.13 11.33 9.98
N TYR A 49 2.31 12.55 9.48
CA TYR A 49 2.65 12.77 8.07
C TYR A 49 4.15 12.69 7.83
N PRO A 50 4.61 12.00 6.77
CA PRO A 50 6.01 12.04 6.38
C PRO A 50 6.39 13.44 5.92
N SER A 51 7.70 13.70 5.89
CA SER A 51 8.26 14.95 5.38
C SER A 51 7.78 15.22 3.94
N PRO A 52 7.59 16.49 3.51
CA PRO A 52 6.97 16.84 2.23
C PRO A 52 7.62 16.16 1.01
N ASP A 53 8.94 15.98 1.04
CA ASP A 53 9.74 15.29 0.03
C ASP A 53 9.43 13.78 -0.07
N ARG A 54 8.89 13.18 0.99
CA ARG A 54 8.53 11.76 1.05
C ARG A 54 7.03 11.49 0.98
N GLN A 55 6.18 12.52 1.04
CA GLN A 55 4.73 12.38 0.92
C GLN A 55 4.30 11.76 -0.41
N ALA A 56 4.89 12.18 -1.53
CA ALA A 56 4.59 11.59 -2.83
C ALA A 56 4.88 10.07 -2.87
N ALA A 57 6.01 9.66 -2.31
CA ALA A 57 6.38 8.26 -2.21
C ALA A 57 5.44 7.48 -1.25
N PHE A 58 5.05 8.09 -0.14
CA PHE A 58 4.10 7.52 0.82
C PHE A 58 2.74 7.27 0.16
N TYR A 59 2.12 8.30 -0.43
CA TYR A 59 0.83 8.15 -1.09
C TYR A 59 0.90 7.19 -2.28
N GLY A 60 1.96 7.26 -3.09
CA GLY A 60 2.18 6.33 -4.20
C GLY A 60 2.29 4.87 -3.77
N GLN A 61 3.02 4.59 -2.69
CA GLN A 61 3.17 3.24 -2.15
C GLN A 61 1.89 2.73 -1.49
N SER A 62 1.24 3.55 -0.67
CA SER A 62 -0.04 3.21 -0.06
C SER A 62 -1.10 2.88 -1.11
N ALA A 63 -1.21 3.70 -2.17
CA ALA A 63 -2.12 3.45 -3.29
C ALA A 63 -1.82 2.12 -4.00
N SER A 64 -0.54 1.86 -4.30
CA SER A 64 -0.10 0.64 -4.97
C SER A 64 -0.35 -0.60 -4.12
N LEU A 65 -0.10 -0.52 -2.81
CA LEU A 65 -0.32 -1.62 -1.87
C LEU A 65 -1.81 -1.95 -1.74
N VAL A 66 -2.67 -0.94 -1.58
CA VAL A 66 -4.12 -1.13 -1.52
C VAL A 66 -4.62 -1.79 -2.81
N ARG A 67 -4.19 -1.30 -3.97
CA ARG A 67 -4.53 -1.92 -5.26
C ARG A 67 -4.09 -3.37 -5.34
N TYR A 68 -2.89 -3.71 -4.88
CA TYR A 68 -2.40 -5.08 -4.84
C TYR A 68 -3.25 -5.98 -3.94
N LEU A 69 -3.57 -5.52 -2.73
CA LEU A 69 -4.38 -6.25 -1.76
C LEU A 69 -5.82 -6.47 -2.24
N VAL A 70 -6.41 -5.47 -2.89
CA VAL A 70 -7.75 -5.55 -3.49
C VAL A 70 -7.73 -6.43 -4.74
N ALA A 71 -6.71 -6.36 -5.59
CA ALA A 71 -6.59 -7.25 -6.75
C ALA A 71 -6.45 -8.72 -6.33
N ARG A 72 -5.80 -8.98 -5.19
CA ARG A 72 -5.59 -10.34 -4.68
C ARG A 72 -6.81 -10.96 -4.00
N GLY A 73 -7.63 -10.16 -3.31
CA GLY A 73 -8.71 -10.68 -2.46
C GLY A 73 -10.07 -10.01 -2.63
N GLY A 74 -10.17 -9.00 -3.48
CA GLY A 74 -11.34 -8.14 -3.60
C GLY A 74 -11.51 -7.18 -2.40
N SER A 75 -12.46 -6.27 -2.54
CA SER A 75 -12.71 -5.20 -1.56
C SER A 75 -13.15 -5.74 -0.18
N LEU A 76 -13.93 -6.83 -0.15
CA LEU A 76 -14.41 -7.42 1.11
C LEU A 76 -13.27 -8.00 1.95
N GLN A 77 -12.32 -8.67 1.32
CA GLN A 77 -11.15 -9.23 2.00
C GLN A 77 -10.23 -8.13 2.51
N PHE A 78 -10.07 -7.05 1.74
CA PHE A 78 -9.33 -5.87 2.18
C PHE A 78 -9.97 -5.21 3.40
N THR A 79 -11.29 -5.01 3.42
CA THR A 79 -11.98 -4.45 4.59
C THR A 79 -11.80 -5.34 5.83
N ARG A 80 -11.90 -6.67 5.67
CA ARG A 80 -11.62 -7.62 6.77
C ARG A 80 -10.18 -7.51 7.27
N PHE A 81 -9.22 -7.39 6.36
CA PHE A 81 -7.82 -7.14 6.71
C PHE A 81 -7.65 -5.89 7.56
N MET A 82 -8.27 -4.77 7.19
CA MET A 82 -8.19 -3.54 7.97
C MET A 82 -8.78 -3.71 9.38
N SER A 83 -9.94 -4.36 9.49
CA SER A 83 -10.55 -4.65 10.80
C SER A 83 -9.69 -5.58 11.67
N THR A 84 -9.11 -6.63 11.08
CA THR A 84 -8.22 -7.55 11.80
C THR A 84 -6.91 -6.87 12.21
N ALA A 85 -6.36 -6.00 11.35
CA ALA A 85 -5.14 -5.26 11.63
C ALA A 85 -5.33 -4.27 12.78
N ALA A 86 -6.48 -3.60 12.85
CA ALA A 86 -6.82 -2.68 13.95
C ALA A 86 -6.94 -3.41 15.30
N ALA A 87 -7.39 -4.67 15.31
CA ALA A 87 -7.59 -5.44 16.53
C ALA A 87 -6.34 -6.20 17.00
N GLY A 88 -5.50 -6.68 16.08
CA GLY A 88 -4.40 -7.62 16.39
C GLY A 88 -3.07 -7.29 15.72
N GLY A 89 -2.95 -6.14 15.06
CA GLY A 89 -1.77 -5.72 14.33
C GLY A 89 -1.70 -6.27 12.90
N TYR A 90 -0.94 -5.56 12.06
CA TYR A 90 -0.84 -5.85 10.62
C TYR A 90 -0.26 -7.24 10.31
N ASP A 91 0.72 -7.71 11.09
CA ASP A 91 1.37 -9.01 10.85
C ASP A 91 0.42 -10.19 11.01
N ALA A 92 -0.38 -10.19 12.09
CA ALA A 92 -1.41 -11.19 12.35
C ALA A 92 -2.54 -11.12 11.30
N ALA A 93 -2.92 -9.91 10.88
CA ALA A 93 -3.93 -9.71 9.85
C ALA A 93 -3.49 -10.22 8.48
N VAL A 94 -2.24 -9.97 8.08
CA VAL A 94 -1.65 -10.48 6.84
C VAL A 94 -1.67 -12.01 6.81
N ARG A 95 -1.34 -12.66 7.93
CA ARG A 95 -1.39 -14.12 8.08
C ARG A 95 -2.81 -14.66 7.98
N THR A 96 -3.72 -14.09 8.77
CA THR A 96 -5.09 -14.58 8.90
C THR A 96 -5.90 -14.37 7.61
N ILE A 97 -5.75 -13.22 6.97
CA ILE A 97 -6.60 -12.83 5.85
C ILE A 97 -5.99 -13.24 4.51
N TYR A 98 -4.67 -13.09 4.32
CA TYR A 98 -4.03 -13.36 3.03
C TYR A 98 -3.20 -14.65 3.00
N GLY A 99 -3.09 -15.37 4.12
CA GLY A 99 -2.30 -16.61 4.21
C GLY A 99 -0.80 -16.41 4.01
N LEU A 100 -0.32 -15.18 4.17
CA LEU A 100 1.09 -14.81 3.98
C LEU A 100 1.88 -14.95 5.27
N GLN A 101 3.20 -15.07 5.21
CA GLN A 101 4.04 -15.32 6.40
C GLN A 101 4.27 -14.08 7.30
N GLY A 102 3.61 -12.96 6.99
CA GLY A 102 3.72 -11.69 7.72
C GLY A 102 4.02 -10.51 6.81
N ILE A 103 4.29 -9.34 7.39
CA ILE A 103 4.47 -8.08 6.65
C ILE A 103 5.66 -8.15 5.68
N ALA A 104 6.76 -8.78 6.10
CA ALA A 104 7.94 -8.93 5.24
C ALA A 104 7.67 -9.81 4.00
N ASP A 105 6.81 -10.82 4.13
CA ASP A 105 6.43 -11.66 2.98
C ASP A 105 5.47 -10.93 2.04
N LEU A 106 4.55 -10.13 2.60
CA LEU A 106 3.70 -9.23 1.83
C LEU A 106 4.55 -8.23 1.03
N GLU A 107 5.51 -7.58 1.68
CA GLU A 107 6.39 -6.59 1.06
C GLU A 107 7.14 -7.17 -0.14
N ARG A 108 7.80 -8.33 0.04
CA ARG A 108 8.53 -8.98 -1.06
C ARG A 108 7.63 -9.29 -2.25
N ARG A 109 6.44 -9.86 -1.99
CA ARG A 109 5.50 -10.26 -3.05
C ARG A 109 4.89 -9.06 -3.77
N TRP A 110 4.58 -8.00 -3.02
CA TRP A 110 4.10 -6.76 -3.60
C TRP A 110 5.18 -6.07 -4.45
N LEU A 111 6.42 -5.97 -3.96
CA LEU A 111 7.51 -5.39 -4.74
C LEU A 111 7.78 -6.19 -6.02
N GLN A 112 7.71 -7.53 -5.97
CA GLN A 112 7.79 -8.38 -7.16
C GLN A 112 6.68 -8.08 -8.16
N ASP A 113 5.43 -7.95 -7.70
CA ASP A 113 4.27 -7.61 -8.55
C ASP A 113 4.43 -6.23 -9.21
N VAL A 114 4.95 -5.25 -8.47
CA VAL A 114 5.19 -3.91 -9.02
C VAL A 114 6.35 -3.90 -10.01
N SER A 115 7.44 -4.63 -9.74
CA SER A 115 8.53 -4.78 -10.71
C SER A 115 8.05 -5.48 -11.99
N LEU A 116 7.20 -6.50 -11.88
CA LEU A 116 6.60 -7.20 -13.02
C LEU A 116 5.67 -6.30 -13.83
N THR A 117 4.77 -5.56 -13.16
CA THR A 117 3.86 -4.59 -13.80
C THR A 117 4.62 -3.45 -14.49
N GLY A 118 5.74 -3.02 -13.91
CA GLY A 118 6.63 -2.03 -14.50
C GLY A 118 7.39 -2.54 -15.73
N ALA A 119 7.68 -3.84 -15.81
CA ALA A 119 8.34 -4.48 -16.95
C ALA A 119 7.42 -4.64 -18.17
N ILE A 120 6.16 -5.02 -17.95
CA ILE A 120 5.15 -5.15 -19.04
C ILE A 120 4.68 -3.79 -19.60
N ALA A 121 4.77 -2.70 -18.84
CA ALA A 121 4.46 -1.36 -19.34
C ALA A 121 5.58 -0.71 -20.20
N LYS A 122 6.68 -1.44 -20.45
CA LYS A 122 7.85 -0.97 -21.20
C LYS A 122 7.98 -1.54 -22.61
N ASN A 123 6.96 -2.26 -23.09
CA ASN A 123 6.93 -2.89 -24.41
C ASN A 123 5.69 -2.45 -25.21
#